data_AF-A0A6L9IEX1-F1
#
_entry.id   AF-A0A6L9IEX1-F1
#
_cell.length_a   1.000
_cell.length_b   1.000
_cell.length_c   1.000
_cell.angle_alpha   90.00
_cell.angle_beta   90.00
_cell.angle_gamma   90.00
#
_symmetry.space_group_name_H-M   'P 1'
#
loop_
_entity.id
_entity.type
_entity.pdbx_description
1 polymer ?
#
loop_
_entity_poly.entity_id
_entity_poly.type
_entity_poly.pdbx_seq_one_letter_code
_entity_poly.pdbx_strand_id
1 'polypeptide(L)'
;MTDDLYTTFAGALRRALDGPRPQRGVLGYTLNGAYQVADAGDQTRYFVRFPDGTFARAAHRGRVAPIPDLPVLVTRDASGEVVITGSDPERIAAFAGPRSGGVIEVGLHGHHRFSGMAYPIDPRLLTHLAVRVEQGLVIRAEPGRYTVGAELHWWSDTQTLDLTSQRPAASGQHRWAIVGIDPTQTPHTLIAVAGAPQLINLPLDPAALAAIPFTARGYLPLAAARLAHGQTTLAERDFEALYDLARGSAGPFRAAITTTDATTTTLASVPVAEESALTLRAVIAGRRDDTGEAIGGEALGVFRRASGGNVAAVGSPTVVIKTDSGGAPTFTLAADTTTQAARLRVTGLAATTIHWAAAVEALHG
;
A
#
# COMPACT_ATOMS: atom_id res chain seq x y z
N MET A 1 12.47 6.06 -65.52
CA MET A 1 12.44 7.20 -64.57
C MET A 1 11.38 7.03 -63.47
N THR A 2 10.28 6.31 -63.71
CA THR A 2 9.22 6.04 -62.72
C THR A 2 9.60 5.00 -61.65
N ASP A 3 10.39 3.97 -61.97
CA ASP A 3 10.79 2.92 -61.00
C ASP A 3 11.73 3.42 -59.88
N ASP A 4 12.46 4.52 -60.12
CA ASP A 4 13.41 5.08 -59.16
C ASP A 4 12.70 5.89 -58.05
N LEU A 5 11.60 6.56 -58.41
CA LEU A 5 10.77 7.34 -57.48
C LEU A 5 10.01 6.44 -56.50
N TYR A 6 9.44 5.33 -56.98
CA TYR A 6 8.75 4.37 -56.11
C TYR A 6 9.71 3.66 -55.14
N THR A 7 10.91 3.31 -55.60
CA THR A 7 11.94 2.69 -54.76
C THR A 7 12.44 3.66 -53.68
N THR A 8 12.67 4.92 -54.05
CA THR A 8 13.09 5.98 -53.13
C THR A 8 12.00 6.30 -52.09
N PHE A 9 10.74 6.40 -52.52
CA PHE A 9 9.61 6.66 -51.64
C PHE A 9 9.32 5.49 -50.69
N ALA A 10 9.31 4.26 -51.19
CA ALA A 10 9.15 3.06 -50.36
C ALA A 10 10.28 2.93 -49.33
N GLY A 11 11.51 3.27 -49.71
CA GLY A 11 12.65 3.32 -48.79
C GLY A 11 12.50 4.41 -47.72
N ALA A 12 12.01 5.59 -48.08
CA ALA A 12 11.76 6.67 -47.13
C ALA A 12 10.60 6.37 -46.18
N LEU A 13 9.49 5.83 -46.69
CA LEU A 13 8.33 5.44 -45.90
C LEU A 13 8.67 4.31 -44.94
N ARG A 14 9.44 3.31 -45.39
CA ARG A 14 9.90 2.22 -44.53
C ARG A 14 10.86 2.72 -43.44
N ARG A 15 11.75 3.67 -43.74
CA ARG A 15 12.59 4.35 -42.73
C ARG A 15 11.76 5.16 -41.73
N ALA A 16 10.66 5.76 -42.16
CA ALA A 16 9.75 6.49 -41.28
C ALA A 16 8.93 5.54 -40.38
N LEU A 17 8.52 4.38 -40.90
CA LEU A 17 7.72 3.39 -40.17
C LEU A 17 8.56 2.51 -39.22
N ASP A 18 9.78 2.13 -39.61
CA ASP A 18 10.64 1.25 -38.82
C ASP A 18 11.31 1.99 -37.63
N GLY A 19 11.16 3.31 -37.56
CA GLY A 19 11.81 4.16 -36.57
C GLY A 19 13.34 4.18 -36.68
N PRO A 20 14.01 5.00 -35.86
CA PRO A 20 15.47 4.97 -35.77
C PRO A 20 15.91 3.59 -35.25
N ARG A 21 16.65 2.85 -36.08
CA ARG A 21 17.26 1.58 -35.68
C ARG A 21 18.20 1.83 -34.50
N PRO A 22 18.09 1.06 -33.40
CA PRO A 22 19.01 1.19 -32.29
C PRO A 22 20.46 0.99 -32.76
N GLN A 23 21.33 1.90 -32.37
CA GLN A 23 22.76 1.82 -32.56
C GLN A 23 23.39 0.99 -31.44
N ARG A 24 24.42 0.22 -31.80
CA ARG A 24 25.16 -0.64 -30.89
C ARG A 24 26.33 0.12 -30.28
N GLY A 25 26.42 0.14 -28.96
CA GLY A 25 27.52 0.77 -28.22
C GLY A 25 28.00 -0.08 -27.05
N VAL A 26 28.95 0.45 -26.28
CA VAL A 26 29.40 -0.09 -24.99
C VAL A 26 29.45 1.03 -23.94
N LEU A 27 29.16 0.71 -22.69
CA LEU A 27 29.16 1.70 -21.61
C LEU A 27 30.56 2.16 -21.23
N GLY A 28 30.72 3.46 -21.15
CA GLY A 28 31.88 4.16 -20.62
C GLY A 28 32.80 4.77 -21.67
N TYR A 29 33.56 5.76 -21.23
CA TYR A 29 34.49 6.54 -22.05
C TYR A 29 35.64 7.08 -21.19
N THR A 30 36.82 7.26 -21.79
CA THR A 30 37.97 7.84 -21.10
C THR A 30 37.93 9.36 -21.23
N LEU A 31 37.57 10.05 -20.14
CA LEU A 31 37.56 11.52 -20.06
C LEU A 31 38.69 11.97 -19.13
N ASN A 32 39.59 12.82 -19.63
CA ASN A 32 40.74 13.34 -18.88
C ASN A 32 41.63 12.23 -18.27
N GLY A 33 41.81 11.12 -18.98
CA GLY A 33 42.63 9.98 -18.53
C GLY A 33 41.95 9.04 -17.53
N ALA A 34 40.70 9.30 -17.14
CA ALA A 34 39.91 8.43 -16.27
C ALA A 34 38.76 7.76 -17.03
N TYR A 35 38.58 6.45 -16.83
CA TYR A 35 37.44 5.73 -17.39
C TYR A 35 36.17 6.01 -16.58
N GLN A 36 35.12 6.51 -17.23
CA GLN A 36 33.87 6.88 -16.58
C GLN A 36 32.69 6.23 -17.30
N VAL A 37 31.76 5.63 -16.53
CA VAL A 37 30.48 5.10 -17.06
C VAL A 37 29.37 6.12 -16.89
N ALA A 38 29.21 6.65 -15.68
CA ALA A 38 28.25 7.71 -15.38
C ALA A 38 28.89 9.09 -15.56
N ASP A 39 28.09 10.05 -16.01
CA ASP A 39 28.48 11.44 -16.07
C ASP A 39 28.46 12.06 -14.67
N ALA A 40 29.61 12.58 -14.22
CA ALA A 40 29.74 13.20 -12.91
C ALA A 40 28.87 14.46 -12.76
N GLY A 41 28.54 15.15 -13.86
CA GLY A 41 27.68 16.33 -13.86
C GLY A 41 26.19 16.01 -13.96
N ASP A 42 25.83 14.79 -14.34
CA ASP A 42 24.43 14.36 -14.50
C ASP A 42 24.32 12.84 -14.34
N GLN A 43 24.01 12.37 -13.13
CA GLN A 43 23.91 10.94 -12.83
C GLN A 43 22.80 10.21 -13.61
N THR A 44 21.90 10.94 -14.29
CA THR A 44 20.87 10.35 -15.15
C THR A 44 21.39 9.98 -16.55
N ARG A 45 22.65 10.33 -16.86
CA ARG A 45 23.30 10.06 -18.15
C ARG A 45 24.55 9.22 -18.01
N TYR A 46 24.70 8.26 -18.91
CA TYR A 46 25.91 7.44 -19.07
C TYR A 46 26.62 7.78 -20.37
N PHE A 47 27.94 7.56 -20.40
CA PHE A 47 28.72 7.62 -21.62
C PHE A 47 28.55 6.31 -22.40
N VAL A 48 28.31 6.40 -23.69
CA VAL A 48 28.23 5.26 -24.61
C VAL A 48 29.24 5.46 -25.72
N ARG A 49 30.18 4.53 -25.85
CA ARG A 49 31.19 4.50 -26.91
C ARG A 49 30.71 3.64 -28.07
N PHE A 50 30.85 4.15 -29.29
CA PHE A 50 30.47 3.47 -30.52
C PHE A 50 31.68 2.81 -31.20
N PRO A 51 31.45 1.82 -32.08
CA PRO A 51 32.54 1.13 -32.79
C PRO A 51 33.40 2.04 -33.67
N ASP A 52 32.88 3.18 -34.11
CA ASP A 52 33.60 4.18 -34.91
C ASP A 52 34.51 5.10 -34.09
N GLY A 53 34.61 4.87 -32.77
CA GLY A 53 35.41 5.67 -31.85
C GLY A 53 34.71 6.94 -31.34
N THR A 54 33.52 7.26 -31.84
CA THR A 54 32.71 8.34 -31.29
C THR A 54 32.05 7.92 -29.98
N PHE A 55 31.52 8.90 -29.24
CA PHE A 55 30.75 8.63 -28.04
C PHE A 55 29.57 9.59 -27.91
N ALA A 56 28.57 9.20 -27.11
CA ALA A 56 27.44 10.04 -26.75
C ALA A 56 27.17 9.99 -25.24
N ARG A 57 26.56 11.06 -24.72
CA ARG A 57 25.91 11.08 -23.40
C ARG A 57 24.47 10.62 -23.58
N ALA A 58 24.14 9.43 -23.07
CA ALA A 58 22.83 8.82 -23.24
C ALA A 58 22.07 8.73 -21.91
N ALA A 59 20.78 9.06 -21.90
CA ALA A 59 19.95 8.89 -20.71
C ALA A 59 19.77 7.40 -20.40
N HIS A 60 20.12 6.96 -19.19
CA HIS A 60 20.14 5.53 -18.84
C HIS A 60 18.76 5.01 -18.37
N ARG A 61 17.93 5.88 -17.78
CA ARG A 61 16.54 5.59 -17.32
C ARG A 61 16.39 4.27 -16.54
N GLY A 62 17.41 3.86 -15.80
CA GLY A 62 17.45 2.60 -15.05
C GLY A 62 17.40 1.32 -15.89
N ARG A 63 17.67 1.37 -17.20
CA ARG A 63 17.51 0.23 -18.12
C ARG A 63 18.65 -0.78 -18.08
N VAL A 64 19.84 -0.37 -17.65
CA VAL A 64 21.06 -1.19 -17.61
C VAL A 64 21.90 -0.85 -16.37
N ALA A 65 22.67 -1.81 -15.87
CA ALA A 65 23.61 -1.59 -14.77
C ALA A 65 24.83 -0.75 -15.23
N PRO A 66 25.43 0.07 -14.35
CA PRO A 66 26.60 0.90 -14.69
C PRO A 66 27.92 0.10 -14.72
N ILE A 67 27.97 -0.95 -15.54
CA ILE A 67 29.14 -1.82 -15.66
C ILE A 67 30.02 -1.33 -16.83
N PRO A 68 31.33 -1.10 -16.62
CA PRO A 68 32.26 -0.78 -17.70
C PRO A 68 32.18 -1.76 -18.88
N ASP A 69 32.17 -1.21 -20.09
CA ASP A 69 32.14 -1.92 -21.36
C ASP A 69 30.89 -2.77 -21.62
N LEU A 70 29.84 -2.61 -20.81
CA LEU A 70 28.57 -3.30 -21.00
C LEU A 70 27.98 -3.02 -22.40
N PRO A 71 27.73 -4.03 -23.24
CA PRO A 71 27.10 -3.83 -24.55
C PRO A 71 25.68 -3.34 -24.39
N VAL A 72 25.37 -2.20 -25.03
CA VAL A 72 24.06 -1.56 -24.95
C VAL A 72 23.52 -1.21 -26.33
N LEU A 73 22.19 -1.08 -26.40
CA LEU A 73 21.48 -0.49 -27.51
C LEU A 73 21.07 0.93 -27.15
N VAL A 74 21.32 1.87 -28.06
CA VAL A 74 20.90 3.27 -27.91
C VAL A 74 20.08 3.71 -29.10
N THR A 75 19.08 4.55 -28.87
CA THR A 75 18.30 5.18 -29.95
C THR A 75 18.12 6.67 -29.65
N ARG A 76 17.51 7.40 -30.59
CA ARG A 76 16.99 8.75 -30.32
C ARG A 76 15.50 8.65 -30.04
N ASP A 77 15.05 9.22 -28.94
CA ASP A 77 13.62 9.29 -28.65
C ASP A 77 12.92 10.39 -29.47
N ALA A 78 11.62 10.57 -29.26
CA ALA A 78 10.82 11.55 -30.00
C ALA A 78 11.29 13.01 -29.83
N SER A 79 12.06 13.31 -28.78
CA SER A 79 12.67 14.62 -28.53
C SER A 79 14.05 14.78 -29.19
N GLY A 80 14.58 13.72 -29.79
CA GLY A 80 15.94 13.66 -30.34
C GLY A 80 17.02 13.32 -29.30
N GLU A 81 16.66 13.09 -28.04
CA GLU A 81 17.58 12.69 -26.97
C GLU A 81 18.11 11.27 -27.20
N VAL A 82 19.42 11.07 -27.02
CA VAL A 82 20.03 9.73 -27.06
C VAL A 82 19.68 9.00 -25.77
N VAL A 83 19.04 7.83 -25.88
CA VAL A 83 18.57 7.04 -24.74
C VAL A 83 19.07 5.61 -24.85
N ILE A 84 19.45 5.01 -23.72
CA ILE A 84 19.75 3.58 -23.64
C ILE A 84 18.42 2.82 -23.56
N THR A 85 18.18 1.93 -24.51
CA THR A 85 16.95 1.12 -24.55
C THR A 85 17.08 -0.20 -23.80
N GLY A 86 18.32 -0.67 -23.60
CA GLY A 86 18.63 -1.91 -22.89
C GLY A 86 20.04 -2.42 -23.21
N SER A 87 20.36 -3.61 -22.70
CA SER A 87 21.52 -4.41 -23.10
C SER A 87 21.41 -4.85 -24.56
N ASP A 88 22.56 -5.06 -25.22
CA ASP A 88 22.62 -5.65 -26.56
C ASP A 88 22.58 -7.19 -26.45
N PRO A 89 21.44 -7.85 -26.74
CA PRO A 89 21.25 -9.27 -26.47
C PRO A 89 22.21 -10.16 -27.27
N GLU A 90 22.70 -9.71 -28.43
CA GLU A 90 23.65 -10.48 -29.24
C GLU A 90 25.06 -10.47 -28.66
N ARG A 91 25.45 -9.38 -28.00
CA ARG A 91 26.79 -9.22 -27.40
C ARG A 91 26.82 -9.52 -25.91
N ILE A 92 25.66 -9.57 -25.25
CA ILE A 92 25.57 -9.75 -23.80
C ILE A 92 26.10 -11.10 -23.33
N ALA A 93 25.87 -12.17 -24.08
CA ALA A 93 26.33 -13.51 -23.74
C ALA A 93 27.87 -13.61 -23.72
N ALA A 94 28.54 -12.95 -24.67
CA ALA A 94 29.99 -12.87 -24.72
C ALA A 94 30.57 -12.01 -23.58
N PHE A 95 29.86 -10.95 -23.19
CA PHE A 95 30.24 -10.07 -22.09
C PHE A 95 30.06 -10.72 -20.71
N ALA A 96 28.96 -11.44 -20.49
CA ALA A 96 28.65 -12.07 -19.21
C ALA A 96 29.63 -13.19 -18.84
N GLY A 97 30.28 -13.82 -19.82
CA GLY A 97 30.99 -15.08 -19.59
C GLY A 97 30.04 -16.20 -19.10
N PRO A 98 30.53 -17.44 -18.99
CA PRO A 98 29.69 -18.58 -18.64
C PRO A 98 29.17 -18.59 -17.19
N ARG A 99 29.50 -17.59 -16.35
CA ARG A 99 29.15 -17.55 -14.91
C ARG A 99 28.36 -16.31 -14.46
N SER A 100 28.10 -15.32 -15.31
CA SER A 100 27.50 -14.04 -14.86
C SER A 100 26.05 -13.81 -15.34
N GLY A 101 25.32 -14.87 -15.69
CA GLY A 101 23.99 -14.81 -16.33
C GLY A 101 22.84 -14.16 -15.54
N GLY A 102 23.10 -13.51 -14.40
CA GLY A 102 22.07 -12.85 -13.58
C GLY A 102 22.36 -11.41 -13.16
N VAL A 103 23.50 -10.81 -13.54
CA VAL A 103 23.93 -9.49 -13.02
C VAL A 103 23.71 -8.35 -14.01
N ILE A 104 23.45 -8.67 -15.27
CA ILE A 104 23.65 -7.73 -16.38
C ILE A 104 22.34 -7.14 -16.91
N GLU A 105 21.30 -7.96 -17.02
CA GLU A 105 19.95 -7.43 -17.18
C GLU A 105 19.38 -7.14 -15.80
N VAL A 106 19.04 -5.87 -15.58
CA VAL A 106 18.15 -5.52 -14.49
C VAL A 106 16.77 -5.99 -14.93
N GLY A 107 16.51 -7.29 -14.78
CA GLY A 107 15.22 -7.91 -15.14
C GLY A 107 14.06 -7.15 -14.50
N LEU A 108 12.84 -7.37 -14.97
CA LEU A 108 11.64 -6.78 -14.38
C LEU A 108 11.59 -7.17 -12.89
N HIS A 109 12.00 -6.24 -12.04
CA HIS A 109 12.10 -6.45 -10.60
C HIS A 109 11.17 -5.46 -9.92
N GLY A 110 10.47 -5.92 -8.90
CA GLY A 110 9.72 -5.02 -8.03
C GLY A 110 10.72 -4.29 -7.15
N HIS A 111 10.52 -2.99 -6.96
CA HIS A 111 11.07 -2.25 -5.83
C HIS A 111 10.28 -2.65 -4.58
N HIS A 112 10.35 -3.93 -4.19
CA HIS A 112 9.80 -4.36 -2.92
C HIS A 112 10.74 -3.86 -1.82
N ARG A 113 10.16 -3.53 -0.67
CA ARG A 113 10.93 -3.18 0.52
C ARG A 113 11.90 -4.36 0.82
N PHE A 114 13.16 -4.04 1.11
CA PHE A 114 14.30 -4.98 1.24
C PHE A 114 14.98 -5.45 -0.06
N SER A 115 14.52 -5.05 -1.24
CA SER A 115 15.34 -5.20 -2.45
C SER A 115 16.54 -4.26 -2.34
N GLY A 116 17.78 -4.74 -2.54
CA GLY A 116 19.01 -3.98 -2.36
C GLY A 116 19.23 -2.82 -3.36
N MET A 117 18.18 -2.35 -4.02
CA MET A 117 18.24 -1.29 -5.03
C MET A 117 17.61 0.01 -4.55
N ALA A 118 18.27 1.11 -4.88
CA ALA A 118 17.84 2.46 -4.51
C ALA A 118 16.55 2.85 -5.25
N TYR A 119 15.64 3.52 -4.54
CA TYR A 119 14.43 4.10 -5.12
C TYR A 119 14.78 5.41 -5.84
N PRO A 120 14.53 5.56 -7.16
CA PRO A 120 14.82 6.81 -7.88
C PRO A 120 13.87 7.95 -7.50
N ILE A 121 12.70 7.63 -6.95
CA ILE A 121 11.85 8.56 -6.21
C ILE A 121 11.67 7.93 -4.84
N ASP A 122 12.23 8.54 -3.80
CA ASP A 122 11.90 8.13 -2.44
C ASP A 122 10.38 8.28 -2.29
N PRO A 123 9.61 7.19 -2.07
CA PRO A 123 8.17 7.30 -1.86
C PRO A 123 7.85 8.30 -0.74
N ARG A 124 8.79 8.52 0.18
CA ARG A 124 8.71 9.53 1.24
C ARG A 124 8.53 10.97 0.73
N LEU A 125 9.00 11.30 -0.47
CA LEU A 125 8.80 12.61 -1.13
C LEU A 125 7.40 12.75 -1.77
N LEU A 126 6.64 11.64 -1.82
CA LEU A 126 5.26 11.58 -2.30
C LEU A 126 4.26 11.29 -1.17
N THR A 127 4.71 10.98 0.05
CA THR A 127 3.85 10.58 1.17
C THR A 127 3.42 11.78 2.00
N HIS A 128 2.31 12.39 1.59
CA HIS A 128 1.51 13.23 2.48
C HIS A 128 1.20 12.45 3.78
N LEU A 129 1.22 13.14 4.93
CA LEU A 129 0.88 12.57 6.25
C LEU A 129 1.86 11.53 6.80
N ALA A 130 3.08 11.44 6.27
CA ALA A 130 4.07 10.49 6.77
C ALA A 130 4.42 10.73 8.24
N VAL A 131 4.39 9.70 9.06
CA VAL A 131 4.87 9.73 10.44
C VAL A 131 6.40 9.72 10.47
N ARG A 132 6.99 10.68 11.19
CA ARG A 132 8.43 10.82 11.42
C ARG A 132 8.72 10.85 12.91
N VAL A 133 9.92 10.37 13.27
CA VAL A 133 10.46 10.54 14.62
C VAL A 133 11.01 11.95 14.73
N GLU A 134 10.57 12.70 15.73
CA GLU A 134 11.11 14.02 16.04
C GLU A 134 12.30 13.86 17.02
N GLN A 135 12.05 13.24 18.18
CA GLN A 135 13.05 12.96 19.20
C GLN A 135 12.57 11.89 20.17
N GLY A 136 13.44 10.97 20.60
CA GLY A 136 13.06 9.93 21.55
C GLY A 136 11.87 9.10 21.06
N LEU A 137 10.75 9.13 21.82
CA LEU A 137 9.47 8.50 21.45
C LEU A 137 8.43 9.50 20.92
N VAL A 138 8.84 10.74 20.67
CA VAL A 138 8.01 11.79 20.11
C VAL A 138 8.02 11.68 18.60
N ILE A 139 6.83 11.59 18.03
CA ILE A 139 6.61 11.55 16.60
C ILE A 139 5.89 12.82 16.13
N ARG A 140 5.94 13.07 14.83
CA ARG A 140 5.05 14.01 14.13
C ARG A 140 4.49 13.35 12.89
N ALA A 141 3.37 13.86 12.38
CA ALA A 141 2.92 13.56 11.03
C ALA A 141 3.26 14.74 10.12
N GLU A 142 3.88 14.44 8.98
CA GLU A 142 4.21 15.42 7.96
C GLU A 142 2.94 16.07 7.39
N PRO A 143 2.99 17.32 6.91
CA PRO A 143 1.84 17.97 6.31
C PRO A 143 1.20 17.15 5.19
N GLY A 144 -0.12 17.29 5.06
CA GLY A 144 -0.82 16.57 4.01
C GLY A 144 -2.32 16.79 4.02
N ARG A 145 -2.94 16.39 2.91
CA ARG A 145 -4.39 16.39 2.78
C ARG A 145 -4.96 15.03 3.17
N TYR A 146 -6.11 15.03 3.80
CA TYR A 146 -6.93 13.85 4.07
C TYR A 146 -8.40 14.21 3.96
N THR A 147 -9.27 13.21 3.91
CA THR A 147 -10.71 13.43 3.91
C THR A 147 -11.34 12.82 5.15
N VAL A 148 -12.37 13.49 5.66
CA VAL A 148 -13.26 12.97 6.70
C VAL A 148 -14.66 13.03 6.11
N GLY A 149 -15.25 11.87 5.83
CA GLY A 149 -16.45 11.81 4.98
C GLY A 149 -16.17 12.43 3.61
N ALA A 150 -16.97 13.42 3.22
CA ALA A 150 -16.82 14.16 1.97
C ALA A 150 -15.95 15.43 2.08
N GLU A 151 -15.55 15.83 3.29
CA GLU A 151 -14.80 17.06 3.51
C GLU A 151 -13.29 16.83 3.37
N LEU A 152 -12.63 17.76 2.68
CA LEU A 152 -11.17 17.77 2.54
C LEU A 152 -10.56 18.62 3.66
N HIS A 153 -9.67 18.01 4.44
CA HIS A 153 -8.93 18.67 5.50
C HIS A 153 -7.43 18.75 5.17
N TRP A 154 -6.77 19.72 5.79
CA TRP A 154 -5.33 19.87 5.74
C TRP A 154 -4.71 19.65 7.11
N TRP A 155 -3.71 18.80 7.18
CA TRP A 155 -2.87 18.57 8.35
C TRP A 155 -1.65 19.49 8.26
N SER A 156 -1.38 20.27 9.31
CA SER A 156 -0.21 21.16 9.42
C SER A 156 0.88 20.56 10.32
N ASP A 157 2.13 20.99 10.11
CA ASP A 157 3.38 20.40 10.63
C ASP A 157 3.61 20.52 12.15
N THR A 158 2.72 21.14 12.90
CA THR A 158 3.04 21.59 14.27
C THR A 158 2.71 20.58 15.37
N GLN A 159 1.93 19.54 15.09
CA GLN A 159 1.51 18.59 16.13
C GLN A 159 2.47 17.43 16.27
N THR A 160 2.87 17.19 17.52
CA THR A 160 3.67 16.03 17.92
C THR A 160 2.88 15.13 18.87
N LEU A 161 3.27 13.86 18.95
CA LEU A 161 2.67 12.87 19.84
C LEU A 161 3.77 12.08 20.54
N ASP A 162 3.75 12.05 21.87
CA ASP A 162 4.65 11.24 22.68
C ASP A 162 4.08 9.83 22.90
N LEU A 163 4.81 8.80 22.44
CA LEU A 163 4.43 7.40 22.56
C LEU A 163 4.87 6.73 23.88
N THR A 164 5.42 7.48 24.84
CA THR A 164 5.91 6.95 26.13
C THR A 164 4.86 6.14 26.88
N SER A 165 3.62 6.61 26.93
CA SER A 165 2.48 5.93 27.57
C SER A 165 2.01 4.69 26.81
N GLN A 166 2.40 4.56 25.53
CA GLN A 166 2.04 3.46 24.65
C GLN A 166 3.05 2.32 24.71
N ARG A 167 4.06 2.36 25.58
CA ARG A 167 4.97 1.22 25.80
C ARG A 167 4.35 0.13 26.69
N PRO A 168 4.72 -1.14 26.54
CA PRO A 168 4.35 -2.19 27.49
C PRO A 168 4.90 -1.90 28.89
N ALA A 169 4.09 -2.19 29.92
CA ALA A 169 4.47 -1.96 31.31
C ALA A 169 5.47 -3.01 31.85
N ALA A 170 5.43 -4.25 31.35
CA ALA A 170 6.26 -5.34 31.85
C ALA A 170 7.52 -5.57 31.00
N SER A 171 8.61 -5.93 31.67
CA SER A 171 9.88 -6.28 31.02
C SER A 171 9.75 -7.49 30.10
N GLY A 172 10.54 -7.50 29.03
CA GLY A 172 10.53 -8.57 28.02
C GLY A 172 9.31 -8.55 27.08
N GLN A 173 8.54 -7.46 27.05
CA GLN A 173 7.38 -7.31 26.15
C GLN A 173 7.60 -6.24 25.08
N HIS A 174 6.90 -6.41 23.97
CA HIS A 174 6.69 -5.40 22.93
C HIS A 174 5.22 -5.35 22.49
N ARG A 175 4.79 -4.32 21.75
CA ARG A 175 3.46 -4.24 21.16
C ARG A 175 3.44 -3.34 19.94
N TRP A 176 2.38 -3.46 19.16
CA TRP A 176 1.99 -2.44 18.20
C TRP A 176 1.27 -1.28 18.89
N ALA A 177 1.50 -0.07 18.41
CA ALA A 177 0.64 1.09 18.65
C ALA A 177 0.32 1.76 17.32
N ILE A 178 -0.96 1.82 16.95
CA ILE A 178 -1.39 2.55 15.76
C ILE A 178 -1.41 4.03 16.10
N VAL A 179 -0.82 4.83 15.23
CA VAL A 179 -0.81 6.29 15.30
C VAL A 179 -1.59 6.85 14.12
N GLY A 180 -2.31 7.94 14.35
CA GLY A 180 -3.16 8.51 13.32
C GLY A 180 -3.80 9.83 13.73
N ILE A 181 -4.77 10.26 12.94
CA ILE A 181 -5.52 11.51 13.17
C ILE A 181 -6.87 11.16 13.81
N ASP A 182 -7.22 11.86 14.88
CA ASP A 182 -8.55 11.88 15.47
C ASP A 182 -9.36 13.05 14.85
N PRO A 183 -10.29 12.76 13.92
CA PRO A 183 -11.12 13.78 13.30
C PRO A 183 -12.30 14.21 14.19
N THR A 184 -12.49 13.60 15.37
CA THR A 184 -13.60 13.95 16.27
C THR A 184 -13.31 15.19 17.12
N GLN A 185 -12.06 15.64 17.16
CA GLN A 185 -11.62 16.83 17.89
C GLN A 185 -11.50 18.02 16.93
N THR A 186 -11.73 19.25 17.40
CA THR A 186 -11.48 20.47 16.62
C THR A 186 -10.55 21.41 17.42
N PRO A 187 -9.31 21.66 16.96
CA PRO A 187 -8.68 21.10 15.74
C PRO A 187 -8.45 19.59 15.85
N HIS A 188 -8.35 18.90 14.70
CA HIS A 188 -8.05 17.47 14.66
C HIS A 188 -6.69 17.21 15.33
N THR A 189 -6.54 16.09 16.03
CA THR A 189 -5.34 15.81 16.83
C THR A 189 -4.65 14.50 16.45
N LEU A 190 -3.34 14.37 16.74
CA LEU A 190 -2.68 13.07 16.68
C LEU A 190 -3.09 12.22 17.87
N ILE A 191 -3.35 10.95 17.60
CA ILE A 191 -3.69 9.97 18.62
C ILE A 191 -2.92 8.67 18.40
N ALA A 192 -2.67 7.94 19.49
CA ALA A 192 -2.15 6.58 19.46
C ALA A 192 -3.08 5.65 20.23
N VAL A 193 -3.25 4.43 19.71
CA VAL A 193 -3.92 3.34 20.43
C VAL A 193 -3.00 2.13 20.41
N ALA A 194 -2.53 1.72 21.59
CA ALA A 194 -1.75 0.52 21.75
C ALA A 194 -2.62 -0.75 21.67
N GLY A 195 -2.07 -1.78 21.03
CA GLY A 195 -2.58 -3.14 21.06
C GLY A 195 -2.17 -3.91 22.30
N ALA A 196 -2.48 -5.21 22.31
CA ALA A 196 -2.07 -6.13 23.36
C ALA A 196 -0.54 -6.33 23.35
N PRO A 197 0.12 -6.40 24.52
CA PRO A 197 1.53 -6.75 24.60
C PRO A 197 1.79 -8.23 24.28
N GLN A 198 2.94 -8.49 23.68
CA GLN A 198 3.46 -9.81 23.36
C GLN A 198 4.90 -9.93 23.89
N LEU A 199 5.37 -11.15 24.14
CA LEU A 199 6.75 -11.38 24.56
C LEU A 199 7.71 -11.06 23.41
N ILE A 200 8.83 -10.39 23.70
CA ILE A 200 9.79 -9.91 22.69
C ILE A 200 10.46 -11.02 21.89
N ASN A 201 10.46 -12.25 22.40
CA ASN A 201 10.96 -13.43 21.70
C ASN A 201 9.97 -14.01 20.68
N LEU A 202 8.72 -13.52 20.67
CA LEU A 202 7.75 -13.79 19.62
C LEU A 202 7.78 -12.60 18.64
N PRO A 203 7.73 -12.83 17.32
CA PRO A 203 7.60 -11.72 16.37
C PRO A 203 6.24 -11.04 16.55
N LEU A 204 6.21 -9.71 16.45
CA LEU A 204 4.95 -8.96 16.38
C LEU A 204 4.20 -9.35 15.11
N ASP A 205 3.06 -10.03 15.29
CA ASP A 205 2.19 -10.44 14.19
C ASP A 205 1.53 -9.21 13.55
N PRO A 206 1.74 -8.94 12.25
CA PRO A 206 1.05 -7.86 11.55
C PRO A 206 -0.48 -8.02 11.58
N ALA A 207 -1.02 -9.24 11.66
CA ALA A 207 -2.46 -9.46 11.75
C ALA A 207 -3.06 -8.90 13.06
N ALA A 208 -2.25 -8.77 14.12
CA ALA A 208 -2.69 -8.17 15.38
C ALA A 208 -3.04 -6.68 15.25
N LEU A 209 -2.58 -6.00 14.20
CA LEU A 209 -2.98 -4.62 13.91
C LEU A 209 -4.49 -4.49 13.67
N ALA A 210 -5.12 -5.49 13.06
CA ALA A 210 -6.57 -5.49 12.82
C ALA A 210 -7.39 -5.60 14.12
N ALA A 211 -6.79 -6.11 15.20
CA ALA A 211 -7.44 -6.20 16.51
C ALA A 211 -7.39 -4.88 17.30
N ILE A 212 -6.57 -3.91 16.88
CA ILE A 212 -6.50 -2.59 17.51
C ILE A 212 -7.72 -1.79 17.02
N PRO A 213 -8.64 -1.36 17.90
CA PRO A 213 -9.89 -0.71 17.51
C PRO A 213 -9.66 0.76 17.12
N PHE A 214 -8.78 1.02 16.15
CA PHE A 214 -8.40 2.37 15.72
C PHE A 214 -9.44 2.94 14.76
N THR A 215 -9.68 2.25 13.64
CA THR A 215 -10.68 2.65 12.64
C THR A 215 -12.11 2.52 13.15
N ALA A 216 -12.39 1.53 14.01
CA ALA A 216 -13.69 1.38 14.67
C ALA A 216 -14.06 2.60 15.55
N ARG A 217 -13.08 3.42 15.95
CA ARG A 217 -13.28 4.69 16.67
C ARG A 217 -13.40 5.90 15.75
N GLY A 218 -13.36 5.70 14.42
CA GLY A 218 -13.40 6.77 13.43
C GLY A 218 -12.05 7.48 13.20
N TYR A 219 -10.95 6.96 13.75
CA TYR A 219 -9.63 7.54 13.54
C TYR A 219 -9.03 7.15 12.18
N LEU A 220 -8.19 8.02 11.63
CA LEU A 220 -7.50 7.81 10.36
C LEU A 220 -6.08 7.27 10.62
N PRO A 221 -5.81 5.97 10.40
CA PRO A 221 -4.52 5.38 10.70
C PRO A 221 -3.45 5.89 9.73
N LEU A 222 -2.30 6.32 10.26
CA LEU A 222 -1.16 6.79 9.47
C LEU A 222 -0.02 5.76 9.49
N ALA A 223 0.33 5.26 10.67
CA ALA A 223 1.38 4.26 10.84
C ALA A 223 1.11 3.36 12.06
N ALA A 224 1.83 2.25 12.16
CA ALA A 224 1.93 1.45 13.37
C ALA A 224 3.36 1.47 13.88
N ALA A 225 3.56 1.86 15.14
CA ALA A 225 4.86 1.86 15.81
C ALA A 225 5.04 0.55 16.60
N ARG A 226 6.23 -0.06 16.49
CA ARG A 226 6.70 -1.15 17.36
C ARG A 226 7.28 -0.53 18.63
N LEU A 227 6.69 -0.85 19.77
CA LEU A 227 7.12 -0.32 21.07
C LEU A 227 7.51 -1.45 22.00
N ALA A 228 8.75 -1.46 22.47
CA ALA A 228 9.26 -2.38 23.46
C ALA A 228 9.28 -1.76 24.86
N HIS A 229 9.21 -2.59 25.89
CA HIS A 229 9.43 -2.16 27.27
C HIS A 229 10.80 -1.49 27.42
N GLY A 230 10.85 -0.37 28.14
CA GLY A 230 12.08 0.37 28.38
C GLY A 230 12.65 1.11 27.17
N GLN A 231 12.06 0.98 25.97
CA GLN A 231 12.50 1.70 24.77
C GLN A 231 12.41 3.21 24.99
N THR A 232 13.45 3.96 24.66
CA THR A 232 13.51 5.43 24.84
C THR A 232 13.64 6.20 23.53
N THR A 233 13.94 5.51 22.44
CA THR A 233 14.10 6.08 21.10
C THR A 233 13.40 5.23 20.05
N LEU A 234 12.89 5.91 19.02
CA LEU A 234 12.37 5.30 17.81
C LEU A 234 13.33 5.51 16.65
N ALA A 235 13.38 4.54 15.76
CA ALA A 235 14.00 4.64 14.45
C ALA A 235 12.94 4.43 13.37
N GLU A 236 13.24 4.83 12.13
CA GLU A 236 12.29 4.63 11.02
C GLU A 236 11.85 3.17 10.84
N ARG A 237 12.75 2.21 11.12
CA ARG A 237 12.46 0.77 11.05
C ARG A 237 11.43 0.27 12.07
N ASP A 238 11.11 1.10 13.07
CA ASP A 238 10.12 0.76 14.09
C ASP A 238 8.70 1.06 13.61
N PHE A 239 8.52 1.62 12.42
CA PHE A 239 7.22 1.95 11.86
C PHE A 239 6.83 1.06 10.67
N GLU A 240 5.56 0.67 10.66
CA GLU A 240 4.87 0.19 9.46
C GLU A 240 3.92 1.27 8.98
N ALA A 241 4.01 1.62 7.70
CA ALA A 241 3.13 2.59 7.07
C ALA A 241 1.73 2.02 6.90
N LEU A 242 0.69 2.78 7.25
CA LEU A 242 -0.72 2.38 7.09
C LEU A 242 -1.49 3.25 6.08
N TYR A 243 -0.80 4.12 5.33
CA TYR A 243 -1.43 5.12 4.45
C TYR A 243 -2.34 4.56 3.34
N ASP A 244 -2.20 3.29 2.95
CA ASP A 244 -3.15 2.66 2.02
C ASP A 244 -4.58 2.58 2.61
N LEU A 245 -4.71 2.64 3.94
CA LEU A 245 -5.99 2.76 4.63
C LEU A 245 -6.47 4.23 4.78
N ALA A 246 -5.58 5.20 4.59
CA ALA A 246 -5.84 6.63 4.81
C ALA A 246 -6.37 7.36 3.57
N ARG A 247 -6.45 6.69 2.41
CA ARG A 247 -7.04 7.25 1.18
C ARG A 247 -8.56 7.27 1.24
N GLY A 248 -9.14 7.96 2.23
CA GLY A 248 -10.40 8.71 2.17
C GLY A 248 -11.72 8.04 1.76
N SER A 249 -11.74 7.10 0.81
CA SER A 249 -12.77 6.08 0.78
C SER A 249 -12.51 5.16 1.96
N ALA A 250 -13.49 4.97 2.83
CA ALA A 250 -13.53 3.82 3.72
C ALA A 250 -13.60 2.57 2.84
N GLY A 251 -12.46 2.18 2.26
CA GLY A 251 -12.31 0.92 1.59
C GLY A 251 -12.76 -0.18 2.55
N PRO A 252 -13.20 -1.32 2.03
CA PRO A 252 -13.79 -2.34 2.88
C PRO A 252 -12.82 -2.74 4.00
N PHE A 253 -13.21 -2.52 5.25
CA PHE A 253 -12.46 -3.02 6.41
C PHE A 253 -12.80 -4.49 6.64
N ARG A 254 -11.86 -5.26 7.19
CA ARG A 254 -12.06 -6.69 7.44
C ARG A 254 -12.43 -6.94 8.89
N ALA A 255 -13.38 -7.84 9.13
CA ALA A 255 -13.76 -8.31 10.45
C ALA A 255 -13.79 -9.84 10.46
N ALA A 256 -13.43 -10.46 11.58
CA ALA A 256 -13.49 -11.91 11.77
C ALA A 256 -13.87 -12.28 13.20
N ILE A 257 -14.64 -13.35 13.37
CA ILE A 257 -15.02 -13.90 14.69
C ILE A 257 -15.29 -15.41 14.57
N THR A 258 -15.23 -16.13 15.68
CA THR A 258 -15.66 -17.52 15.76
C THR A 258 -16.88 -17.62 16.66
N THR A 259 -17.91 -18.34 16.24
CA THR A 259 -19.08 -18.70 17.06
C THR A 259 -19.06 -20.18 17.36
N THR A 260 -19.49 -20.59 18.56
CA THR A 260 -19.58 -22.01 18.99
C THR A 260 -21.00 -22.45 19.33
N ASP A 261 -21.96 -21.54 19.26
CA ASP A 261 -23.37 -21.77 19.57
C ASP A 261 -24.29 -20.91 18.67
N ALA A 262 -25.60 -21.04 18.86
CA ALA A 262 -26.63 -20.31 18.11
C ALA A 262 -26.91 -18.89 18.65
N THR A 263 -25.98 -18.29 19.39
CA THR A 263 -26.14 -16.92 19.90
C THR A 263 -25.75 -15.92 18.82
N THR A 264 -26.59 -14.90 18.65
CA THR A 264 -26.28 -13.78 17.74
C THR A 264 -25.12 -12.98 18.30
N THR A 265 -24.05 -12.86 17.51
CA THR A 265 -22.81 -12.17 17.90
C THR A 265 -22.52 -11.04 16.92
N THR A 266 -21.97 -9.92 17.41
CA THR A 266 -21.61 -8.78 16.56
C THR A 266 -20.26 -9.05 15.90
N LEU A 267 -20.23 -9.10 14.57
CA LEU A 267 -19.02 -9.25 13.77
C LEU A 267 -18.37 -7.90 13.47
N ALA A 268 -19.17 -6.89 13.11
CA ALA A 268 -18.72 -5.52 12.90
C ALA A 268 -19.73 -4.51 13.44
N SER A 269 -19.24 -3.35 13.86
CA SER A 269 -20.06 -2.24 14.38
C SER A 269 -19.51 -0.92 13.87
N VAL A 270 -20.34 -0.14 13.18
CA VAL A 270 -19.97 1.15 12.63
C VAL A 270 -20.86 2.22 13.28
N PRO A 271 -20.28 3.16 14.05
CA PRO A 271 -21.03 4.26 14.65
C PRO A 271 -21.76 5.09 13.58
N VAL A 272 -22.94 5.60 13.91
CA VAL A 272 -23.68 6.55 13.07
C VAL A 272 -23.80 7.86 13.85
N ALA A 273 -23.16 8.92 13.34
CA ALA A 273 -23.20 10.23 13.98
C ALA A 273 -24.63 10.81 13.96
N GLU A 274 -24.94 11.72 14.89
CA GLU A 274 -26.21 12.46 14.83
C GLU A 274 -26.30 13.27 13.53
N GLU A 275 -27.52 13.42 13.04
CA GLU A 275 -27.83 14.14 11.79
C GLU A 275 -27.11 13.58 10.55
N SER A 276 -26.78 12.29 10.55
CA SER A 276 -26.09 11.62 9.44
C SER A 276 -26.81 10.36 8.96
N ALA A 277 -26.42 9.91 7.77
CA ALA A 277 -26.77 8.60 7.23
C ALA A 277 -25.52 7.74 7.00
N LEU A 278 -25.72 6.42 7.03
CA LEU A 278 -24.69 5.43 6.76
C LEU A 278 -25.28 4.34 5.86
N THR A 279 -24.66 4.12 4.71
CA THR A 279 -24.87 2.89 3.93
C THR A 279 -23.78 1.89 4.30
N LEU A 280 -24.19 0.70 4.74
CA LEU A 280 -23.29 -0.38 5.11
C LEU A 280 -23.47 -1.54 4.13
N ARG A 281 -22.39 -1.90 3.44
CA ARG A 281 -22.32 -3.07 2.57
C ARG A 281 -21.34 -4.08 3.16
N ALA A 282 -21.71 -5.35 3.20
CA ALA A 282 -20.82 -6.42 3.66
C ALA A 282 -20.82 -7.59 2.68
N VAL A 283 -19.63 -8.10 2.37
CA VAL A 283 -19.43 -9.42 1.75
C VAL A 283 -18.89 -10.33 2.84
N ILE A 284 -19.59 -11.42 3.13
CA ILE A 284 -19.32 -12.27 4.30
C ILE A 284 -19.18 -13.73 3.89
N ALA A 285 -18.30 -14.44 4.59
CA ALA A 285 -18.15 -15.88 4.54
C ALA A 285 -18.06 -16.44 5.97
N GLY A 286 -18.65 -17.61 6.18
CA GLY A 286 -18.53 -18.45 7.36
C GLY A 286 -18.17 -19.86 6.93
N ARG A 287 -17.29 -20.53 7.66
CA ARG A 287 -16.91 -21.92 7.41
C ARG A 287 -16.91 -22.70 8.71
N ARG A 288 -17.57 -23.86 8.68
CA ARG A 288 -17.56 -24.82 9.78
C ARG A 288 -16.22 -25.56 9.83
N ASP A 289 -15.71 -25.79 11.04
CA ASP A 289 -14.37 -26.36 11.23
C ASP A 289 -14.30 -27.88 10.96
N ASP A 290 -15.35 -28.61 11.30
CA ASP A 290 -15.40 -30.09 11.31
C ASP A 290 -15.74 -30.73 9.94
N THR A 291 -16.65 -30.14 9.19
CA THR A 291 -17.30 -30.71 8.00
C THR A 291 -16.93 -29.96 6.73
N GLY A 292 -16.41 -28.75 6.87
CA GLY A 292 -16.11 -27.87 5.74
C GLY A 292 -17.32 -27.20 5.10
N GLU A 293 -18.53 -27.39 5.66
CA GLU A 293 -19.74 -26.64 5.28
C GLU A 293 -19.48 -25.14 5.35
N ALA A 294 -20.12 -24.39 4.47
CA ALA A 294 -19.94 -22.97 4.30
C ALA A 294 -21.25 -22.19 4.21
N ILE A 295 -21.14 -20.93 4.58
CA ILE A 295 -22.15 -19.92 4.38
C ILE A 295 -21.47 -18.68 3.84
N GLY A 296 -22.14 -17.93 2.97
CA GLY A 296 -21.65 -16.63 2.58
C GLY A 296 -22.70 -15.85 1.81
N GLY A 297 -22.34 -14.63 1.43
CA GLY A 297 -23.19 -13.79 0.62
C GLY A 297 -22.96 -12.31 0.88
N GLU A 298 -24.00 -11.53 0.67
CA GLU A 298 -23.93 -10.06 0.75
C GLU A 298 -25.05 -9.51 1.63
N ALA A 299 -24.75 -8.45 2.36
CA ALA A 299 -25.75 -7.67 3.07
C ALA A 299 -25.59 -6.18 2.72
N LEU A 300 -26.70 -5.48 2.54
CA LEU A 300 -26.76 -4.05 2.26
C LEU A 300 -27.86 -3.42 3.12
N GLY A 301 -27.50 -2.40 3.90
CA GLY A 301 -28.44 -1.67 4.74
C GLY A 301 -28.12 -0.19 4.77
N VAL A 302 -29.17 0.63 4.86
CA VAL A 302 -29.05 2.07 5.09
C VAL A 302 -29.52 2.35 6.51
N PHE A 303 -28.75 3.15 7.23
CA PHE A 303 -28.98 3.55 8.60
C PHE A 303 -28.97 5.07 8.68
N ARG A 304 -29.74 5.63 9.60
CA ARG A 304 -29.73 7.07 9.86
C ARG A 304 -29.86 7.35 11.34
N ARG A 305 -29.41 8.52 11.76
CA ARG A 305 -29.63 9.01 13.12
C ARG A 305 -30.04 10.49 13.08
N ALA A 306 -31.19 10.81 13.67
CA ALA A 306 -31.62 12.20 13.82
C ALA A 306 -30.93 12.86 15.02
N SER A 307 -30.94 14.20 15.08
CA SER A 307 -30.50 14.97 16.25
C SER A 307 -31.21 14.50 17.52
N GLY A 308 -30.44 14.16 18.57
CA GLY A 308 -30.97 13.60 19.82
C GLY A 308 -31.72 12.26 19.68
N GLY A 309 -31.69 11.64 18.50
CA GLY A 309 -32.41 10.41 18.18
C GLY A 309 -31.54 9.15 18.27
N ASN A 310 -32.20 8.00 18.21
CA ASN A 310 -31.55 6.71 18.09
C ASN A 310 -31.22 6.38 16.63
N VAL A 311 -30.15 5.60 16.43
CA VAL A 311 -29.90 4.93 15.14
C VAL A 311 -31.10 4.07 14.77
N ALA A 312 -31.55 4.22 13.53
CA ALA A 312 -32.62 3.42 12.94
C ALA A 312 -32.21 2.94 11.55
N ALA A 313 -32.63 1.73 11.18
CA ALA A 313 -32.55 1.26 9.81
C ALA A 313 -33.58 2.00 8.94
N VAL A 314 -33.17 2.39 7.73
CA VAL A 314 -34.05 2.98 6.71
C VAL A 314 -34.60 1.84 5.87
N GLY A 315 -35.79 1.37 6.24
CA GLY A 315 -36.37 0.16 5.66
C GLY A 315 -35.68 -1.12 6.16
N SER A 316 -36.00 -2.25 5.53
CA SER A 316 -35.38 -3.54 5.83
C SER A 316 -34.07 -3.71 5.07
N PRO A 317 -32.95 -4.04 5.74
CA PRO A 317 -31.71 -4.39 5.05
C PRO A 317 -31.92 -5.57 4.09
N THR A 318 -31.28 -5.52 2.93
CA THR A 318 -31.25 -6.64 2.00
C THR A 318 -30.14 -7.59 2.40
N VAL A 319 -30.47 -8.88 2.55
CA VAL A 319 -29.50 -9.92 2.90
C VAL A 319 -29.68 -11.07 1.91
N VAL A 320 -28.61 -11.40 1.20
CA VAL A 320 -28.54 -12.51 0.26
C VAL A 320 -27.63 -13.58 0.86
N ILE A 321 -28.21 -14.72 1.24
CA ILE A 321 -27.49 -15.83 1.86
C ILE A 321 -27.38 -16.98 0.87
N LYS A 322 -26.18 -17.56 0.78
CA LYS A 322 -25.88 -18.83 0.13
C LYS A 322 -25.28 -19.74 1.18
N THR A 323 -25.85 -20.92 1.40
CA THR A 323 -25.33 -21.86 2.39
C THR A 323 -25.58 -23.29 1.95
N ASP A 324 -24.64 -24.17 2.28
CA ASP A 324 -24.77 -25.63 2.21
C ASP A 324 -24.81 -26.28 3.60
N SER A 325 -24.84 -25.48 4.67
CA SER A 325 -24.84 -25.95 6.05
C SER A 325 -26.25 -26.30 6.53
N GLY A 326 -26.40 -27.47 7.15
CA GLY A 326 -27.63 -27.85 7.86
C GLY A 326 -27.86 -26.95 9.10
N GLY A 327 -29.11 -26.65 9.44
CA GLY A 327 -29.44 -25.86 10.65
C GLY A 327 -29.51 -24.34 10.48
N ALA A 328 -29.23 -23.83 9.27
CA ALA A 328 -29.41 -22.44 8.86
C ALA A 328 -28.66 -21.40 9.73
N PRO A 329 -27.31 -21.41 9.75
CA PRO A 329 -26.56 -20.26 10.26
C PRO A 329 -26.96 -19.02 9.44
N THR A 330 -26.82 -17.82 10.02
CA THR A 330 -27.30 -16.60 9.36
C THR A 330 -26.45 -15.39 9.69
N PHE A 331 -26.61 -14.34 8.89
CA PHE A 331 -26.05 -13.02 9.17
C PHE A 331 -27.08 -11.94 8.86
N THR A 332 -27.04 -10.84 9.61
CA THR A 332 -28.00 -9.75 9.50
C THR A 332 -27.32 -8.41 9.70
N LEU A 333 -27.95 -7.35 9.16
CA LEU A 333 -27.62 -5.98 9.50
C LEU A 333 -28.70 -5.43 10.45
N ALA A 334 -28.30 -4.78 11.53
CA ALA A 334 -29.23 -4.25 12.52
C ALA A 334 -28.75 -2.91 13.09
N ALA A 335 -29.71 -2.06 13.46
CA ALA A 335 -29.46 -0.86 14.24
C ALA A 335 -29.25 -1.23 15.71
N ASP A 336 -28.26 -0.61 16.37
CA ASP A 336 -28.07 -0.70 17.81
C ASP A 336 -28.25 0.65 18.48
N THR A 337 -29.35 0.79 19.23
CA THR A 337 -29.73 2.03 19.90
C THR A 337 -28.96 2.28 21.19
N THR A 338 -28.24 1.28 21.72
CA THR A 338 -27.43 1.44 22.93
C THR A 338 -26.08 2.05 22.56
N THR A 339 -25.44 1.55 21.50
CA THR A 339 -24.14 2.06 21.04
C THR A 339 -24.23 3.04 19.88
N GLN A 340 -25.45 3.38 19.43
CA GLN A 340 -25.70 4.28 18.31
C GLN A 340 -24.92 3.87 17.04
N ALA A 341 -25.04 2.60 16.66
CA ALA A 341 -24.25 2.01 15.58
C ALA A 341 -25.07 1.11 14.65
N ALA A 342 -24.65 0.99 13.40
CA ALA A 342 -25.06 -0.08 12.50
C ALA A 342 -24.18 -1.31 12.74
N ARG A 343 -24.78 -2.49 12.89
CA ARG A 343 -24.06 -3.72 13.19
C ARG A 343 -24.26 -4.79 12.12
N LEU A 344 -23.16 -5.41 11.73
CA LEU A 344 -23.18 -6.72 11.08
C LEU A 344 -23.11 -7.78 12.17
N ARG A 345 -24.15 -8.62 12.23
CA ARG A 345 -24.28 -9.69 13.21
C ARG A 345 -24.26 -11.04 12.49
N VAL A 346 -23.66 -12.03 13.13
CA VAL A 346 -23.64 -13.43 12.70
C VAL A 346 -24.27 -14.28 13.78
N THR A 347 -24.96 -15.34 13.39
CA THR A 347 -25.54 -16.31 14.31
C THR A 347 -25.05 -17.68 13.89
N GLY A 348 -24.33 -18.34 14.81
CA GLY A 348 -23.80 -19.67 14.60
C GLY A 348 -24.87 -20.76 14.72
N LEU A 349 -24.42 -21.99 14.96
CA LEU A 349 -25.27 -23.15 15.23
C LEU A 349 -24.94 -23.72 16.60
N ALA A 350 -25.93 -24.31 17.26
CA ALA A 350 -25.73 -24.91 18.57
C ALA A 350 -24.63 -26.00 18.53
N ALA A 351 -23.69 -25.94 19.48
CA ALA A 351 -22.57 -26.88 19.61
C ALA A 351 -21.74 -27.05 18.32
N THR A 352 -21.62 -25.99 17.52
CA THR A 352 -20.93 -26.00 16.23
C THR A 352 -20.01 -24.79 16.12
N THR A 353 -18.75 -25.05 15.77
CA THR A 353 -17.76 -23.97 15.57
C THR A 353 -17.81 -23.47 14.13
N ILE A 354 -18.01 -22.17 13.95
CA ILE A 354 -18.00 -21.51 12.64
C ILE A 354 -17.04 -20.33 12.68
N HIS A 355 -16.10 -20.29 11.74
CA HIS A 355 -15.18 -19.18 11.52
C HIS A 355 -15.77 -18.21 10.51
N TRP A 356 -16.04 -16.99 10.95
CA TRP A 356 -16.61 -15.93 10.13
C TRP A 356 -15.54 -14.92 9.72
N ALA A 357 -15.65 -14.42 8.50
CA ALA A 357 -14.88 -13.29 7.99
C ALA A 357 -15.77 -12.43 7.08
N ALA A 358 -15.64 -11.11 7.17
CA ALA A 358 -16.35 -10.17 6.31
C ALA A 358 -15.42 -9.05 5.82
N ALA A 359 -15.70 -8.57 4.61
CA ALA A 359 -15.24 -7.29 4.11
C ALA A 359 -16.43 -6.31 4.17
N VAL A 360 -16.28 -5.22 4.92
CA VAL A 360 -17.34 -4.28 5.27
C VAL A 360 -16.99 -2.89 4.76
N GLU A 361 -17.81 -2.37 3.86
CA GLU A 361 -17.71 -1.03 3.29
C GLU A 361 -18.76 -0.13 3.96
N ALA A 362 -18.31 1.01 4.47
CA ALA A 362 -19.14 1.98 5.19
C ALA A 362 -19.10 3.33 4.44
N LEU A 363 -20.23 3.72 3.86
CA LEU A 363 -20.39 5.00 3.18
C LEU A 363 -21.22 5.94 4.04
N HIS A 364 -20.56 6.90 4.67
CA HIS A 364 -21.22 7.98 5.41
C HIS A 364 -21.72 9.06 4.45
N GLY A 365 -22.91 9.60 4.71
CA GLY A 365 -23.52 10.66 3.91
C GLY A 365 -24.37 11.61 4.72
#